data_AF-A0A960ZQN3-F1
#
_entry.id   AF-A0A960ZQN3-F1
#
_cell.length_a   1.000
_cell.length_b   1.000
_cell.length_c   1.000
_cell.angle_alpha   90.00
_cell.angle_beta   90.00
_cell.angle_gamma   90.00
#
_symmetry.space_group_name_H-M   'P 1'
#
loop_
_entity.id
_entity.type
_entity.pdbx_description
1 polymer ?
#
loop_
_entity_poly.entity_id
_entity_poly.type
_entity_poly.pdbx_seq_one_letter_code
_entity_poly.pdbx_strand_id
1 'polypeptide(L)'
;MNKPSEHPDIIPLIETQFPGLRSLPWQVVADALDAFAHFGADRVEHLRDSTHRLIRNHFRDDHGGGCIFHLLSEADGPDGWIHSKESLTRYFTGGCGEAFRHQPQYQPAKWLVRVWDGEKTTRYGNWNAITPAMIHDLCELALLLRQSPPTTEPSIADEWQSLQSSMALPID
;
A
#
# COMPACT_ATOMS: atom_id res chain seq x y z
N MET A 1 10.38 -4.44 -6.69
CA MET A 1 9.17 -4.88 -5.98
C MET A 1 8.19 -5.36 -7.04
N ASN A 2 7.81 -6.63 -6.97
CA ASN A 2 6.68 -7.15 -7.77
C ASN A 2 5.43 -6.38 -7.38
N LYS A 3 4.51 -6.16 -8.32
CA LYS A 3 3.29 -5.39 -8.02
C LYS A 3 2.46 -6.18 -7.00
N PRO A 4 1.87 -5.56 -5.96
CA PRO A 4 1.01 -6.22 -4.98
C PRO A 4 -0.17 -6.97 -5.60
N SER A 5 -0.53 -6.62 -6.84
CA SER A 5 -1.48 -7.38 -7.69
C SER A 5 -1.07 -8.84 -7.96
N GLU A 6 0.16 -9.23 -7.62
CA GLU A 6 0.73 -10.57 -7.85
C GLU A 6 0.87 -11.40 -6.56
N HIS A 7 0.34 -10.96 -5.42
CA HIS A 7 0.34 -11.77 -4.19
C HIS A 7 -0.94 -12.62 -4.10
N PRO A 8 -0.93 -13.90 -4.54
CA PRO A 8 -2.09 -14.79 -4.41
C PRO A 8 -2.55 -14.93 -2.96
N ASP A 9 -1.66 -14.70 -2.00
CA ASP A 9 -1.89 -14.84 -0.57
C ASP A 9 -2.73 -13.70 0.04
N ILE A 10 -2.89 -12.56 -0.66
CA ILE A 10 -3.67 -11.44 -0.13
C ILE A 10 -5.17 -11.74 -0.11
N ILE A 11 -5.69 -12.45 -1.14
CA ILE A 11 -7.13 -12.73 -1.24
C ILE A 11 -7.60 -13.56 -0.02
N PRO A 12 -6.96 -14.67 0.35
CA PRO A 12 -7.30 -15.41 1.57
C PRO A 12 -7.25 -14.56 2.84
N LEU A 13 -6.28 -13.63 2.96
CA LEU A 13 -6.18 -12.74 4.11
C LEU A 13 -7.34 -11.74 4.18
N ILE A 14 -7.72 -11.13 3.06
CA ILE A 14 -8.89 -10.25 2.98
C ILE A 14 -10.17 -11.01 3.29
N GLU A 15 -10.28 -12.24 2.80
CA GLU A 15 -11.43 -13.08 3.09
C GLU A 15 -11.47 -13.47 4.57
N THR A 16 -10.37 -13.81 5.21
CA THR A 16 -10.42 -14.35 6.59
C THR A 16 -10.32 -13.28 7.67
N GLN A 17 -9.48 -12.26 7.49
CA GLN A 17 -9.08 -11.32 8.55
C GLN A 17 -9.60 -9.90 8.33
N PHE A 18 -9.81 -9.47 7.08
CA PHE A 18 -10.19 -8.10 6.74
C PHE A 18 -11.49 -8.02 5.92
N PRO A 19 -12.63 -8.47 6.46
CA PRO A 19 -13.88 -8.56 5.72
C PRO A 19 -14.38 -7.20 5.21
N GLY A 20 -14.00 -6.09 5.85
CA GLY A 20 -14.31 -4.73 5.38
C GLY A 20 -13.72 -4.43 4.01
N LEU A 21 -12.54 -4.97 3.70
CA LEU A 21 -11.83 -4.76 2.44
C LEU A 21 -12.45 -5.53 1.26
N ARG A 22 -13.27 -6.55 1.51
CA ARG A 22 -13.96 -7.32 0.44
C ARG A 22 -14.88 -6.46 -0.43
N SER A 23 -15.35 -5.35 0.11
CA SER A 23 -16.20 -4.38 -0.60
C SER A 23 -15.41 -3.38 -1.46
N LEU A 24 -14.08 -3.34 -1.31
CA LEU A 24 -13.22 -2.49 -2.11
C LEU A 24 -12.90 -3.17 -3.44
N PRO A 25 -12.85 -2.41 -4.55
CA PRO A 25 -12.25 -2.91 -5.77
C PRO A 25 -10.80 -3.33 -5.51
N TRP A 26 -10.39 -4.48 -6.01
CA TRP A 26 -9.03 -5.02 -5.82
C TRP A 26 -7.93 -4.00 -6.13
N GLN A 27 -8.09 -3.20 -7.19
CA GLN A 27 -7.13 -2.18 -7.57
C GLN A 27 -6.95 -1.08 -6.52
N VAL A 28 -7.97 -0.78 -5.70
CA VAL A 28 -7.84 0.17 -4.57
C VAL A 28 -6.92 -0.41 -3.51
N VAL A 29 -7.10 -1.70 -3.18
CA VAL A 29 -6.24 -2.40 -2.22
C VAL A 29 -4.80 -2.43 -2.73
N ALA A 30 -4.59 -2.83 -3.99
CA ALA A 30 -3.27 -2.87 -4.60
C ALA A 30 -2.58 -1.49 -4.60
N ASP A 31 -3.29 -0.43 -5.03
CA ASP A 31 -2.75 0.93 -5.05
C ASP A 31 -2.44 1.45 -3.63
N ALA A 32 -3.22 1.07 -2.62
CA ALA A 32 -2.96 1.42 -1.23
C ALA A 32 -1.70 0.73 -0.70
N LEU A 33 -1.56 -0.57 -0.94
CA LEU A 33 -0.37 -1.34 -0.54
C LEU A 33 0.89 -0.82 -1.24
N ASP A 34 0.79 -0.54 -2.55
CA ASP A 34 1.87 0.09 -3.32
C ASP A 34 2.28 1.42 -2.69
N ALA A 35 1.31 2.30 -2.40
CA ALA A 35 1.61 3.60 -1.81
C ALA A 35 2.24 3.47 -0.41
N PHE A 36 1.74 2.56 0.43
CA PHE A 36 2.27 2.34 1.78
C PHE A 36 3.67 1.75 1.76
N ALA A 37 4.03 0.93 0.77
CA ALA A 37 5.37 0.37 0.63
C ALA A 37 6.49 1.43 0.52
N HIS A 38 6.16 2.67 0.16
CA HIS A 38 7.11 3.79 0.16
C HIS A 38 7.38 4.39 1.56
N PHE A 39 6.72 3.87 2.61
CA PHE A 39 6.85 4.35 3.99
C PHE A 39 7.34 3.22 4.91
N GLY A 40 8.14 3.59 5.93
CA GLY A 40 8.54 2.69 7.02
C GLY A 40 7.34 2.12 7.77
N ALA A 41 7.55 1.00 8.49
CA ALA A 41 6.46 0.33 9.23
C ALA A 41 5.89 1.23 10.33
N ASP A 42 6.76 1.95 11.03
CA ASP A 42 6.44 2.98 12.03
C ASP A 42 5.43 4.02 11.52
N ARG A 43 5.59 4.46 10.26
CA ARG A 43 4.69 5.45 9.66
C ARG A 43 3.32 4.87 9.33
N VAL A 44 3.30 3.64 8.83
CA VAL A 44 2.05 2.91 8.55
C VAL A 44 1.30 2.60 9.84
N GLU A 45 2.00 2.24 10.92
CA GLU A 45 1.45 2.10 12.27
C GLU A 45 0.86 3.43 12.77
N HIS A 46 1.59 4.54 12.62
CA HIS A 46 1.07 5.86 12.98
C HIS A 46 -0.22 6.22 12.23
N LEU A 47 -0.29 5.94 10.92
CA LEU A 47 -1.52 6.13 10.15
C LEU A 47 -2.67 5.26 10.68
N ARG A 48 -2.42 3.96 10.95
CA ARG A 48 -3.41 3.03 11.52
C ARG A 48 -4.01 3.60 12.80
N ASP A 49 -3.17 4.04 13.71
CA ASP A 49 -3.57 4.53 15.04
C ASP A 49 -4.21 5.94 14.97
N SER A 50 -3.91 6.70 13.91
CA SER A 50 -4.40 8.07 13.67
C SER A 50 -5.56 8.16 12.67
N THR A 51 -6.17 7.05 12.24
CA THR A 51 -7.25 7.06 11.23
C THR A 51 -8.45 7.96 11.59
N HIS A 52 -8.73 8.15 12.88
CA HIS A 52 -9.77 9.07 13.37
C HIS A 52 -9.50 10.55 13.06
N ARG A 53 -8.24 10.92 12.74
CA ARG A 53 -7.81 12.27 12.34
C ARG A 53 -7.92 12.52 10.84
N LEU A 54 -8.28 11.51 10.05
CA LEU A 54 -8.38 11.65 8.61
C LEU A 54 -9.54 12.57 8.22
N ILE A 55 -9.23 13.60 7.44
CA ILE A 55 -10.19 14.58 6.91
C ILE A 55 -10.31 14.38 5.40
N ARG A 56 -11.49 14.60 4.83
CA ARG A 56 -11.70 14.60 3.37
C ARG A 56 -11.56 16.00 2.78
N ASN A 57 -11.41 16.07 1.46
CA ASN A 57 -11.17 17.26 0.63
C ASN A 57 -9.70 17.70 0.71
N HIS A 58 -8.88 17.08 -0.15
CA HIS A 58 -7.42 17.16 -0.22
C HIS A 58 -6.83 18.51 0.22
N PHE A 59 -5.97 18.43 1.25
CA PHE A 59 -5.11 19.52 1.74
C PHE A 59 -5.83 20.70 2.40
N ARG A 60 -7.03 20.50 2.97
CA ARG A 60 -7.77 21.56 3.68
C ARG A 60 -7.32 21.78 5.13
N ASP A 61 -6.17 22.40 5.30
CA ASP A 61 -5.96 23.41 6.33
C ASP A 61 -4.88 24.40 5.83
N ASP A 62 -4.60 25.47 6.57
CA ASP A 62 -3.59 26.48 6.17
C ASP A 62 -2.17 25.91 6.04
N HIS A 63 -1.98 24.66 6.45
CA HIS A 63 -0.73 23.88 6.41
C HIS A 63 -0.85 22.59 5.59
N GLY A 64 -1.98 22.33 4.90
CA GLY A 64 -2.28 21.13 4.12
C GLY A 64 -2.47 19.82 4.90
N GLY A 65 -2.77 19.86 6.21
CA GLY A 65 -2.90 18.76 7.16
C GLY A 65 -4.17 17.92 7.07
N GLY A 66 -4.56 17.50 5.86
CA GLY A 66 -5.86 16.87 5.63
C GLY A 66 -5.87 15.70 4.65
N CYS A 67 -4.74 15.05 4.37
CA CYS A 67 -4.71 13.87 3.50
C CYS A 67 -4.06 12.67 4.20
N ILE A 68 -4.33 11.46 3.69
CA ILE A 68 -3.72 10.21 4.20
C ILE A 68 -2.19 10.32 4.30
N PHE A 69 -1.57 10.94 3.29
CA PHE A 69 -0.11 11.09 3.25
C PHE A 69 0.44 12.15 4.19
N HIS A 70 -0.37 13.11 4.63
CA HIS A 70 0.04 14.03 5.67
C HIS A 70 0.32 13.27 6.96
N LEU A 71 -0.64 12.47 7.44
CA LEU A 71 -0.46 11.63 8.63
C LEU A 71 0.76 10.71 8.49
N LEU A 72 0.91 10.03 7.34
CA LEU A 72 2.07 9.15 7.09
C LEU A 72 3.42 9.89 7.20
N SER A 73 3.47 11.16 6.84
CA SER A 73 4.70 11.96 6.83
C SER A 73 4.87 12.86 8.06
N GLU A 74 3.90 12.89 8.99
CA GLU A 74 4.02 13.67 10.22
C GLU A 74 5.29 13.34 11.01
N ALA A 75 5.66 12.06 11.01
CA ALA A 75 6.86 11.55 11.66
C ALA A 75 8.18 12.10 11.09
N ASP A 76 8.18 12.63 9.85
CA ASP A 76 9.35 13.25 9.23
C ASP A 76 9.60 14.68 9.73
N GLY A 77 8.66 15.25 10.48
CA GLY A 77 8.69 16.65 10.88
C GLY A 77 8.34 17.61 9.72
N PRO A 78 8.25 18.92 10.00
CA PRO A 78 7.64 19.90 9.10
C PRO A 78 8.24 19.93 7.68
N ASP A 79 9.54 19.69 7.55
CA ASP A 79 10.25 19.71 6.26
C ASP A 79 9.95 18.48 5.38
N GLY A 80 9.47 17.38 5.98
CA GLY A 80 9.13 16.14 5.28
C GLY A 80 7.64 15.96 5.01
N TRP A 81 6.79 16.89 5.48
CA TRP A 81 5.35 16.75 5.39
C TRP A 81 4.84 16.73 3.95
N ILE A 82 3.94 15.79 3.67
CA ILE A 82 3.19 15.71 2.43
C ILE A 82 1.88 16.47 2.62
N HIS A 83 1.94 17.77 2.34
CA HIS A 83 0.82 18.70 2.55
C HIS A 83 0.29 19.32 1.25
N SER A 84 0.82 18.92 0.10
CA SER A 84 0.36 19.41 -1.21
C SER A 84 0.51 18.34 -2.28
N LYS A 85 -0.13 18.58 -3.43
CA LYS A 85 0.07 17.76 -4.63
C LYS A 85 1.55 17.74 -5.06
N GLU A 86 2.27 18.84 -4.88
CA GLU A 86 3.67 18.97 -5.27
C GLU A 86 4.61 18.21 -4.34
N SER A 87 4.39 18.29 -3.02
CA SER A 87 5.14 17.48 -2.05
C SER A 87 4.87 15.99 -2.23
N LEU A 88 3.61 15.60 -2.53
CA LEU A 88 3.27 14.22 -2.87
C LEU A 88 4.01 13.75 -4.13
N THR A 89 4.03 14.57 -5.19
CA THR A 89 4.77 14.24 -6.42
C THR A 89 6.25 14.08 -6.11
N ARG A 90 6.84 15.05 -5.39
CA ARG A 90 8.27 15.03 -5.01
C ARG A 90 8.65 13.81 -4.19
N TYR A 91 7.81 13.42 -3.24
CA TYR A 91 8.05 12.25 -2.41
C TYR A 91 8.14 10.96 -3.24
N PHE A 92 7.15 10.72 -4.11
CA PHE A 92 7.08 9.47 -4.86
C PHE A 92 8.01 9.43 -6.08
N THR A 93 8.35 10.57 -6.68
CA THR A 93 9.11 10.60 -7.95
C THR A 93 10.49 11.24 -7.86
N GLY A 94 10.84 11.83 -6.71
CA GLY A 94 12.05 12.64 -6.55
C GLY A 94 12.04 13.98 -7.30
N GLY A 95 10.91 14.38 -7.88
CA GLY A 95 10.80 15.57 -8.73
C GLY A 95 9.43 16.23 -8.69
N CYS A 96 9.25 17.36 -9.38
CA CYS A 96 7.99 18.11 -9.35
C CYS A 96 7.56 18.58 -10.74
N GLY A 97 6.27 18.91 -10.88
CA GLY A 97 5.68 19.37 -12.13
C GLY A 97 4.89 18.28 -12.87
N GLU A 98 4.29 18.65 -14.00
CA GLU A 98 3.31 17.79 -14.68
C GLU A 98 3.92 16.50 -15.23
N ALA A 99 5.14 16.55 -15.79
CA ALA A 99 5.82 15.37 -16.33
C ALA A 99 6.00 14.26 -15.29
N PHE A 100 6.31 14.62 -14.04
CA PHE A 100 6.48 13.67 -12.94
C PHE A 100 5.15 13.05 -12.49
N ARG A 101 4.03 13.78 -12.62
CA ARG A 101 2.70 13.29 -12.25
C ARG A 101 2.15 12.20 -13.18
N HIS A 102 2.81 11.96 -14.31
CA HIS A 102 2.49 10.83 -15.20
C HIS A 102 3.34 9.59 -14.92
N GLN A 103 4.32 9.68 -14.02
CA GLN A 103 5.19 8.54 -13.72
C GLN A 103 4.41 7.43 -12.99
N PRO A 104 4.70 6.15 -13.26
CA PRO A 104 3.99 5.02 -12.68
C PRO A 104 3.98 5.01 -11.15
N GLN A 105 5.11 5.34 -10.52
CA GLN A 105 5.27 5.34 -9.06
C GLN A 105 4.43 6.39 -8.33
N TYR A 106 3.99 7.45 -9.02
CA TYR A 106 3.08 8.45 -8.44
C TYR A 106 1.61 8.03 -8.54
N GLN A 107 1.25 7.15 -9.48
CA GLN A 107 -0.15 6.84 -9.75
C GLN A 107 -0.87 6.22 -8.54
N PRO A 108 -0.32 5.21 -7.82
CA PRO A 108 -0.99 4.63 -6.67
C PRO A 108 -1.36 5.68 -5.62
N ALA A 109 -0.40 6.54 -5.25
CA ALA A 109 -0.60 7.60 -4.28
C ALA A 109 -1.66 8.62 -4.71
N LYS A 110 -1.57 9.09 -5.95
CA LYS A 110 -2.56 10.01 -6.54
C LYS A 110 -3.98 9.45 -6.47
N TRP A 111 -4.14 8.18 -6.81
CA TRP A 111 -5.46 7.57 -6.89
C TRP A 111 -6.01 7.21 -5.51
N LEU A 112 -5.17 6.80 -4.57
CA LEU A 112 -5.56 6.59 -3.17
C LEU A 112 -6.10 7.87 -2.52
N VAL A 113 -5.42 9.00 -2.77
CA VAL A 113 -5.87 10.36 -2.45
C VAL A 113 -7.29 10.58 -2.98
N ARG A 114 -7.51 10.46 -4.28
CA ARG A 114 -8.84 10.68 -4.89
C ARG A 114 -9.92 9.78 -4.31
N VAL A 115 -9.59 8.52 -4.07
CA VAL A 115 -10.48 7.53 -3.45
C VAL A 115 -10.91 7.95 -2.06
N TRP A 116 -9.96 8.39 -1.23
CA TRP A 116 -10.21 8.88 0.11
C TRP A 116 -11.18 10.06 0.14
N ASP A 117 -11.01 10.97 -0.81
CA ASP A 117 -11.90 12.12 -0.98
C ASP A 117 -13.31 11.76 -1.48
N GLY A 118 -13.52 10.50 -1.89
CA GLY A 118 -14.77 10.08 -2.50
C GLY A 118 -14.94 10.58 -3.94
N GLU A 119 -13.84 10.97 -4.62
CA GLU A 119 -13.90 11.25 -6.05
C GLU A 119 -14.25 9.96 -6.81
N LYS A 120 -15.32 10.00 -7.59
CA LYS A 120 -15.66 8.90 -8.50
C LYS A 120 -14.64 8.86 -9.62
N THR A 121 -14.01 7.70 -9.82
CA THR A 121 -12.99 7.53 -10.86
C THR A 121 -13.35 6.34 -11.75
N THR A 122 -13.03 6.42 -13.03
CA THR A 122 -13.18 5.29 -13.96
C THR A 122 -12.19 4.17 -13.67
N ARG A 123 -11.11 4.43 -12.93
CA ARG A 123 -10.07 3.46 -12.57
C ARG A 123 -10.60 2.34 -11.66
N TYR A 124 -11.49 2.68 -10.73
CA TYR A 124 -11.99 1.76 -9.72
C TYR A 124 -13.45 1.33 -9.95
N GLY A 125 -14.07 1.83 -11.02
CA GLY A 125 -15.48 1.60 -11.29
C GLY A 125 -16.40 2.33 -10.31
N ASN A 126 -17.63 1.85 -10.20
CA ASN A 126 -18.64 2.41 -9.30
C ASN A 126 -18.63 1.68 -7.95
N TRP A 127 -18.16 2.34 -6.90
CA TRP A 127 -18.10 1.79 -5.55
C TRP A 127 -18.33 2.91 -4.50
N ASN A 128 -18.56 2.53 -3.25
CA ASN A 128 -18.81 3.47 -2.16
C ASN A 128 -17.54 4.21 -1.75
N ALA A 129 -17.61 5.32 -1.01
CA ALA A 129 -16.38 5.97 -0.53
C ALA A 129 -15.69 5.10 0.54
N ILE A 130 -14.36 5.12 0.57
CA ILE A 130 -13.57 4.43 1.60
C ILE A 130 -13.82 5.08 2.98
N THR A 131 -13.88 4.27 4.02
CA THR A 131 -14.09 4.70 5.40
C THR A 131 -12.77 4.73 6.17
N PRO A 132 -12.68 5.45 7.30
CA PRO A 132 -11.51 5.36 8.19
C PRO A 132 -11.19 3.92 8.62
N ALA A 133 -12.22 3.11 8.90
CA ALA A 133 -12.05 1.70 9.27
C ALA A 133 -11.41 0.88 8.13
N MET A 134 -11.77 1.13 6.87
CA MET A 134 -11.11 0.49 5.74
C MET A 134 -9.64 0.94 5.58
N ILE A 135 -9.31 2.20 5.87
CA ILE A 135 -7.92 2.65 5.89
C ILE A 135 -7.13 1.95 7.00
N HIS A 136 -7.74 1.78 8.19
CA HIS A 136 -7.15 1.01 9.29
C HIS A 136 -6.84 -0.42 8.84
N ASP A 137 -7.82 -1.14 8.29
CA ASP A 137 -7.67 -2.50 7.77
C ASP A 137 -6.58 -2.60 6.68
N LEU A 138 -6.49 -1.61 5.77
CA LEU A 138 -5.43 -1.55 4.76
C LEU A 138 -4.04 -1.38 5.39
N CYS A 139 -3.91 -0.62 6.47
CA CYS A 139 -2.64 -0.47 7.20
C CYS A 139 -2.25 -1.77 7.88
N GLU A 140 -3.20 -2.45 8.55
CA GLU A 140 -2.95 -3.76 9.18
C GLU A 140 -2.52 -4.80 8.16
N LEU A 141 -3.21 -4.86 7.01
CA LEU A 141 -2.81 -5.74 5.91
C LEU A 141 -1.40 -5.42 5.41
N ALA A 142 -1.06 -4.14 5.23
CA ALA A 142 0.28 -3.72 4.80
C ALA A 142 1.37 -4.10 5.80
N LEU A 143 1.08 -4.00 7.10
CA LEU A 143 2.01 -4.38 8.17
C LEU A 143 2.18 -5.90 8.24
N LEU A 144 1.09 -6.66 8.11
CA LEU A 144 1.10 -8.12 8.09
C LEU A 144 1.98 -8.63 6.93
N LEU A 145 1.80 -8.08 5.73
CA LEU A 145 2.57 -8.47 4.55
C LEU A 145 4.08 -8.19 4.67
N ARG A 146 4.49 -7.25 5.54
CA ARG A 146 5.92 -6.98 5.82
C ARG A 146 6.53 -7.95 6.82
N GLN A 147 5.70 -8.53 7.69
CA GLN A 147 6.13 -9.50 8.70
C GLN A 147 6.22 -10.92 8.13
N SER A 148 5.49 -11.19 7.04
CA SER A 148 5.66 -12.44 6.29
C SER A 148 7.11 -12.55 5.82
N PRO A 149 7.83 -13.65 6.15
CA PRO A 149 9.13 -13.89 5.56
C PRO A 149 8.99 -13.84 4.03
N PRO A 150 10.01 -13.35 3.29
CA PRO A 150 9.96 -13.40 1.84
C PRO A 150 9.64 -14.83 1.47
N THR A 151 8.50 -15.04 0.78
CA THR A 151 8.10 -16.34 0.26
C THR A 151 9.27 -16.82 -0.57
N THR A 152 10.11 -17.64 0.04
CA THR A 152 11.23 -18.25 -0.64
C THR A 152 10.53 -19.30 -1.45
N GLU A 153 10.17 -18.97 -2.69
CA GLU A 153 9.86 -20.01 -3.66
C GLU A 153 11.02 -20.99 -3.55
N PRO A 154 10.74 -22.29 -3.27
CA PRO A 154 11.81 -23.26 -3.20
C PRO A 154 12.59 -23.10 -4.50
N SER A 155 13.87 -22.77 -4.36
CA SER A 155 14.71 -22.61 -5.53
C SER A 155 14.60 -23.92 -6.30
N ILE A 156 14.45 -23.86 -7.62
CA ILE A 156 14.49 -25.07 -8.45
C ILE A 156 15.74 -25.90 -8.09
N ALA A 157 16.83 -25.25 -7.66
CA ALA A 157 18.03 -25.91 -7.13
C ALA A 157 17.80 -26.76 -5.86
N ASP A 158 16.95 -26.31 -4.93
CA ASP A 158 16.59 -27.05 -3.71
C ASP A 158 15.70 -28.25 -4.04
N GLU A 159 14.79 -28.12 -5.02
CA GLU A 159 14.01 -29.25 -5.55
C GLU A 159 14.91 -30.31 -6.20
N TRP A 160 15.89 -29.90 -7.01
CA TRP A 160 16.83 -30.85 -7.63
C TRP A 160 17.75 -31.53 -6.60
N GLN A 161 18.19 -30.83 -5.56
CA GLN A 161 18.99 -31.44 -4.48
C GLN A 161 18.18 -32.42 -3.63
N SER A 162 16.90 -32.12 -3.36
CA SER A 162 16.01 -33.05 -2.66
C SER A 162 15.72 -34.30 -3.50
N LEU A 163 15.61 -34.17 -4.83
CA LEU A 163 15.44 -35.31 -5.74
C LEU A 163 16.72 -36.15 -5.88
N GLN A 164 17.90 -35.53 -5.89
CA GLN A 164 19.17 -36.28 -5.92
C GLN A 164 19.42 -37.04 -4.63
N SER A 165 19.04 -36.48 -3.48
CA SER A 165 19.20 -37.13 -2.17
C SER A 165 18.24 -38.31 -1.97
N SER A 166 17.08 -38.32 -2.64
CA SER A 166 16.12 -39.42 -2.57
C SER A 166 16.39 -40.58 -3.54
N MET A 167 17.27 -40.39 -4.52
CA MET A 167 17.66 -41.42 -5.51
C MET A 167 18.93 -42.19 -5.14
N ALA A 168 19.59 -41.89 -4.01
CA ALA A 168 20.71 -42.67 -3.52
C ALA A 168 20.21 -44.02 -2.98
N LEU A 169 20.13 -45.04 -3.85
CA LEU A 169 19.86 -46.41 -3.46
C LEU A 169 21.01 -46.95 -2.59
N PRO A 170 20.71 -47.70 -1.51
CA PRO A 170 21.76 -48.39 -0.76
C PRO A 170 22.42 -49.42 -1.67
N ILE A 171 23.73 -49.30 -1.83
CA ILE A 171 24.55 -50.32 -2.48
C ILE A 171 24.90 -51.34 -1.40
N ASP A 172 24.23 -52.49 -1.43
CA ASP A 172 24.66 -53.72 -0.76
C ASP A 172 25.56 -54.56 -1.69
#